data_AF-A0A3P1XQT8-F1
#
_entry.id   AF-A0A3P1XQT8-F1
#
_cell.length_a   1.000
_cell.length_b   1.000
_cell.length_c   1.000
_cell.angle_alpha   90.00
_cell.angle_beta   90.00
_cell.angle_gamma   90.00
#
_symmetry.space_group_name_H-M   'P 1'
#
loop_
_entity.id
_entity.type
_entity.pdbx_description
1 polymer ?
#
loop_
_entity_poly.entity_id
_entity_poly.type
_entity_poly.pdbx_seq_one_letter_code
_entity_poly.pdbx_strand_id
1 'polypeptide(L)'
;MSTQTAPVRAEAHPEARAAASHTATAAGPQPAPRPRSRTAREIPIREIAPADCPQLVYFSSVSENTRRFVEKLDIPAVRIPLRPHREGMIRVTRPYVLIVPTYGGGEAAGAVPKQVIQFLNDPQNRSLIRGVITAGNTNFGEHFCLAGPIISRKCRVPELFRFELLGTQRDVTQVREGLARFWQQAP
;
A
#
# COMPACT_ATOMS: atom_id res chain seq x y z
N MET A 1 -56.30 -1.29 27.99
CA MET A 1 -56.80 -0.12 28.73
C MET A 1 -55.99 1.09 28.31
N SER A 2 -56.61 1.93 27.49
CA SER A 2 -56.08 3.18 26.95
C SER A 2 -56.04 4.23 28.05
N THR A 3 -55.00 5.06 28.08
CA THR A 3 -55.15 6.50 28.40
C THR A 3 -53.99 7.28 27.81
N GLN A 4 -54.36 8.14 26.86
CA GLN A 4 -53.64 9.26 26.29
C GLN A 4 -54.05 10.51 27.09
N THR A 5 -53.11 11.35 27.50
CA THR A 5 -53.39 12.75 27.86
C THR A 5 -52.22 13.63 27.45
N ALA A 6 -52.50 14.60 26.59
CA ALA A 6 -51.60 15.63 26.07
C ALA A 6 -51.80 16.97 26.85
N PRO A 7 -51.32 18.15 26.39
CA PRO A 7 -50.39 19.00 27.12
C PRO A 7 -51.01 20.30 27.67
N VAL A 8 -50.25 21.04 28.49
CA VAL A 8 -50.65 22.38 29.00
C VAL A 8 -49.78 23.48 28.39
N ARG A 9 -50.50 24.52 27.92
CA ARG A 9 -50.11 25.82 27.32
C ARG A 9 -49.28 26.70 28.28
N ALA A 10 -48.22 27.37 27.80
CA ALA A 10 -48.16 28.73 27.24
C ALA A 10 -48.32 29.87 28.25
N GLU A 11 -47.26 30.65 28.45
CA GLU A 11 -47.33 32.06 28.86
C GLU A 11 -46.23 32.87 28.15
N ALA A 12 -46.62 34.05 27.69
CA ALA A 12 -45.80 35.06 27.03
C ALA A 12 -46.12 36.42 27.68
N HIS A 13 -45.09 37.28 27.88
CA HIS A 13 -45.09 38.76 27.91
C HIS A 13 -43.78 39.26 28.59
N PRO A 14 -43.37 40.54 28.47
CA PRO A 14 -43.30 41.40 27.28
C PRO A 14 -41.93 42.11 27.11
N GLU A 15 -41.90 43.00 26.12
CA GLU A 15 -40.82 43.85 25.59
C GLU A 15 -39.96 44.64 26.60
N ALA A 16 -38.70 44.86 26.23
CA ALA A 16 -37.95 46.06 26.58
C ALA A 16 -37.04 46.50 25.41
N ARG A 17 -37.36 47.65 24.82
CA ARG A 17 -36.51 48.42 23.90
C ARG A 17 -35.36 49.06 24.69
N ALA A 18 -34.14 49.01 24.16
CA ALA A 18 -33.13 50.03 24.40
C ALA A 18 -32.22 50.17 23.18
N ALA A 19 -31.95 51.43 22.83
CA ALA A 19 -31.24 51.86 21.64
C ALA A 19 -29.72 52.04 21.90
N ALA A 20 -29.01 52.21 20.78
CA ALA A 20 -27.69 52.84 20.63
C ALA A 20 -26.45 52.07 21.12
N SER A 21 -25.60 51.66 20.17
CA SER A 21 -24.44 52.48 19.79
C SER A 21 -23.58 51.76 18.76
N HIS A 22 -23.23 52.49 17.71
CA HIS A 22 -22.21 52.09 16.75
C HIS A 22 -20.82 52.16 17.40
N THR A 23 -20.09 51.05 17.34
CA THR A 23 -18.63 51.07 17.37
C THR A 23 -18.14 49.99 16.42
N ALA A 24 -17.64 50.44 15.26
CA ALA A 24 -16.95 49.60 14.30
C ALA A 24 -15.62 49.15 14.91
N THR A 25 -15.52 47.87 15.27
CA THR A 25 -14.24 47.25 15.62
C THR A 25 -13.47 46.99 14.33
N ALA A 26 -12.35 47.70 14.17
CA ALA A 26 -11.43 47.55 13.05
C ALA A 26 -10.97 46.09 12.92
N ALA A 27 -11.17 45.50 11.75
CA ALA A 27 -10.57 44.23 11.37
C ALA A 27 -9.05 44.41 11.28
N GLY A 28 -8.31 43.80 12.21
CA GLY A 28 -6.86 43.69 12.12
C GLY A 28 -6.44 42.94 10.86
N PRO A 29 -5.23 43.20 10.32
CA PRO A 29 -4.79 42.61 9.06
C PRO A 29 -4.79 41.09 9.19
N GLN A 30 -5.56 40.44 8.30
CA GLN A 30 -5.59 39.00 8.17
C GLN A 30 -4.16 38.51 7.85
N PRO A 31 -3.58 37.57 8.60
CA PRO A 31 -2.22 37.13 8.34
C PRO A 31 -2.17 36.49 6.95
N ALA A 32 -1.21 36.93 6.14
CA ALA A 32 -1.00 36.41 4.80
C ALA A 32 -0.90 34.87 4.82
N PRO A 33 -1.49 34.16 3.84
CA PRO A 33 -1.37 32.72 3.76
C PRO A 33 0.11 32.34 3.65
N ARG A 34 0.62 31.61 4.65
CA ARG A 34 1.98 31.06 4.61
C ARG A 34 2.10 30.18 3.35
N PRO A 35 3.13 30.35 2.50
CA PRO A 35 3.32 29.47 1.37
C PRO A 35 3.59 28.05 1.89
N ARG A 36 2.58 27.18 1.85
CA ARG A 36 2.77 25.73 2.02
C ARG A 36 3.26 25.15 0.70
N SER A 37 4.47 25.51 0.30
CA SER A 37 5.21 24.79 -0.75
C SER A 37 6.37 24.05 -0.09
N ARG A 38 6.04 22.95 0.59
CA ARG A 38 7.00 21.86 0.70
C ARG A 38 6.79 21.03 -0.56
N THR A 39 7.42 21.41 -1.67
CA THR A 39 7.48 20.56 -2.86
C THR A 39 7.86 19.16 -2.38
N ALA A 40 6.95 18.20 -2.53
CA ALA A 40 7.26 16.83 -2.19
C ALA A 40 8.43 16.45 -3.08
N ARG A 41 9.61 16.22 -2.48
CA ARG A 41 10.83 15.91 -3.22
C ARG A 41 10.54 14.70 -4.11
N GLU A 42 10.55 14.92 -5.42
CA GLU A 42 10.27 13.89 -6.41
C GLU A 42 11.15 12.66 -6.16
N ILE A 43 10.57 11.47 -6.32
CA ILE A 43 11.32 10.23 -6.20
C ILE A 43 12.04 10.02 -7.53
N PRO A 44 13.38 9.99 -7.58
CA PRO A 44 14.08 9.72 -8.82
C PRO A 44 13.72 8.31 -9.31
N ILE A 45 13.53 8.15 -10.62
CA ILE A 45 13.26 6.86 -11.23
C ILE A 45 14.55 6.30 -11.82
N ARG A 46 14.83 5.02 -11.53
CA ARG A 46 15.93 4.25 -12.09
C ARG A 46 15.37 3.14 -12.95
N GLU A 47 15.42 3.31 -14.25
CA GLU A 47 15.02 2.25 -15.18
C GLU A 47 16.11 1.16 -15.24
N ILE A 48 15.68 -0.09 -15.23
CA ILE A 48 16.55 -1.25 -15.38
C ILE A 48 16.55 -1.65 -16.85
N ALA A 49 17.72 -1.69 -17.48
CA ALA A 49 17.85 -2.03 -18.88
C ALA A 49 17.27 -3.44 -19.16
N PRO A 50 16.68 -3.71 -20.34
CA PRO A 50 16.08 -5.00 -20.66
C PRO A 50 17.03 -6.20 -20.51
N ALA A 51 18.31 -6.03 -20.81
CA ALA A 51 19.33 -7.08 -20.66
C ALA A 51 19.53 -7.49 -19.19
N ASP A 52 19.35 -6.55 -18.26
CA ASP A 52 19.62 -6.73 -16.83
C ASP A 52 18.34 -6.91 -16.00
N CYS A 53 17.16 -6.77 -16.61
CA CYS A 53 15.88 -6.79 -15.90
C CYS A 53 15.49 -8.23 -15.53
N PRO A 54 15.51 -8.61 -14.24
CA PRO A 54 15.18 -9.97 -13.83
C PRO A 54 13.68 -10.23 -13.93
N GLN A 55 13.33 -11.52 -14.02
CA GLN A 55 11.94 -11.98 -14.00
C GLN A 55 11.35 -12.04 -12.58
N LEU A 56 12.12 -11.66 -11.57
CA LEU A 56 11.70 -11.64 -10.17
C LEU A 56 11.94 -10.26 -9.56
N VAL A 57 10.88 -9.65 -9.05
CA VAL A 57 10.93 -8.40 -8.29
C VAL A 57 10.45 -8.70 -6.89
N TYR A 58 11.10 -8.15 -5.87
CA TYR A 58 10.65 -8.36 -4.50
C TYR A 58 10.74 -7.10 -3.65
N PHE A 59 9.94 -7.05 -2.59
CA PHE A 59 10.15 -6.09 -1.51
C PHE A 59 10.54 -6.83 -0.23
N SER A 60 11.40 -6.21 0.56
CA SER A 60 11.76 -6.69 1.89
C SER A 60 12.04 -5.49 2.77
N SER A 61 11.58 -5.51 4.02
CA SER A 61 11.86 -4.44 4.99
C SER A 61 13.21 -4.65 5.69
N VAL A 62 13.41 -3.93 6.80
CA VAL A 62 14.61 -4.00 7.63
C VAL A 62 14.79 -5.36 8.32
N SER A 63 13.74 -6.16 8.49
CA SER A 63 13.87 -7.53 9.03
C SER A 63 14.45 -8.51 8.01
N GLU A 64 14.45 -8.14 6.73
CA GLU A 64 15.03 -8.88 5.63
C GLU A 64 14.49 -10.30 5.39
N ASN A 65 13.38 -10.70 6.02
CA ASN A 65 12.84 -12.05 5.88
C ASN A 65 12.59 -12.48 4.42
N THR A 66 11.89 -11.64 3.65
CA THR A 66 11.62 -11.90 2.23
C THR A 66 12.90 -11.87 1.39
N ARG A 67 13.88 -11.04 1.75
CA ARG A 67 15.19 -11.01 1.08
C ARG A 67 15.89 -12.35 1.25
N ARG A 68 15.98 -12.86 2.48
CA ARG A 68 16.61 -14.16 2.78
C ARG A 68 15.87 -15.32 2.10
N PHE A 69 14.55 -15.25 1.96
CA PHE A 69 13.81 -16.23 1.16
C PHE A 69 14.22 -16.18 -0.32
N VAL A 70 14.26 -14.98 -0.91
CA VAL A 70 14.64 -14.77 -2.31
C VAL A 70 16.07 -15.21 -2.58
N GLU A 71 17.01 -14.95 -1.67
CA GLU A 71 18.40 -15.40 -1.78
C GLU A 71 18.49 -16.95 -1.85
N LYS A 72 17.66 -17.68 -1.11
CA LYS A 72 17.60 -19.15 -1.18
C LYS A 72 17.01 -19.69 -2.49
N LEU A 73 16.27 -18.87 -3.23
CA LEU A 73 15.75 -19.29 -4.54
C LEU A 73 16.87 -19.45 -5.55
N ASP A 74 17.98 -18.71 -5.39
CA ASP A 74 19.12 -18.71 -6.31
C ASP A 74 18.69 -18.38 -7.75
N ILE A 75 17.83 -17.37 -7.88
CA ILE A 75 17.30 -16.85 -9.15
C ILE A 75 17.58 -15.34 -9.18
N PRO A 76 18.03 -14.76 -10.31
CA PRO A 76 18.21 -13.33 -10.44
C PRO A 76 16.94 -12.57 -10.04
N ALA A 77 17.08 -11.60 -9.13
CA ALA A 77 15.98 -10.82 -8.59
C ALA A 77 16.39 -9.38 -8.29
N VAL A 78 15.44 -8.44 -8.38
CA VAL A 78 15.66 -7.04 -8.01
C VAL A 78 14.78 -6.62 -6.84
N ARG A 79 15.38 -5.89 -5.90
CA ARG A 79 14.69 -5.36 -4.73
C ARG A 79 14.05 -4.00 -5.03
N ILE A 80 12.76 -3.87 -4.73
CA ILE A 80 12.09 -2.58 -4.61
C ILE A 80 12.77 -1.82 -3.45
N PRO A 81 13.30 -0.60 -3.70
CA PRO A 81 14.09 0.13 -2.71
C PRO A 81 13.36 0.35 -1.39
N LEU A 82 14.09 0.22 -0.28
CA LEU A 82 13.52 0.42 1.05
C LEU A 82 13.19 1.90 1.29
N ARG A 83 14.06 2.80 0.79
CA ARG A 83 13.97 4.26 0.90
C ARG A 83 14.01 4.90 -0.50
N PRO A 84 12.90 4.87 -1.27
CA PRO A 84 12.86 5.35 -2.65
C PRO A 84 13.33 6.80 -2.84
N HIS A 85 13.07 7.71 -1.90
CA HIS A 85 13.53 9.10 -1.99
C HIS A 85 15.06 9.28 -1.95
N ARG A 86 15.80 8.29 -1.45
CA ARG A 86 17.27 8.30 -1.39
C ARG A 86 17.89 7.40 -2.45
N GLU A 87 17.30 6.22 -2.63
CA GLU A 87 17.83 5.19 -3.51
C GLU A 87 17.36 5.37 -4.97
N GLY A 88 16.19 5.98 -5.17
CA GLY A 88 15.47 6.05 -6.44
C GLY A 88 14.60 4.82 -6.68
N MET A 89 13.34 5.03 -7.05
CA MET A 89 12.40 3.95 -7.36
C MET A 89 12.81 3.24 -8.64
N ILE A 90 12.75 1.91 -8.64
CA ILE A 90 13.06 1.12 -9.84
C ILE A 90 11.89 1.15 -10.83
N ARG A 91 12.22 1.12 -12.11
CA ARG A 91 11.28 0.85 -13.20
C ARG A 91 11.78 -0.35 -13.99
N VAL A 92 10.93 -1.37 -14.11
CA VAL A 92 11.25 -2.61 -14.81
C VAL A 92 10.85 -2.52 -16.28
N THR A 93 11.52 -3.30 -17.12
CA THR A 93 11.34 -3.29 -18.58
C THR A 93 10.95 -4.65 -19.14
N ARG A 94 10.83 -5.68 -18.29
CA ARG A 94 10.44 -7.05 -18.66
C ARG A 94 9.35 -7.62 -17.75
N PRO A 95 8.59 -8.63 -18.22
CA PRO A 95 7.63 -9.34 -17.40
C PRO A 95 8.26 -9.92 -16.13
N TYR A 96 7.55 -9.86 -15.01
CA TYR A 96 8.07 -10.32 -13.72
C TYR A 96 7.00 -10.94 -12.81
N VAL A 97 7.44 -11.80 -11.90
CA VAL A 97 6.68 -12.20 -10.71
C VAL A 97 7.10 -11.35 -9.52
N LEU A 98 6.12 -10.93 -8.72
CA LEU A 98 6.32 -10.08 -7.54
C LEU A 98 6.33 -10.91 -6.25
N ILE A 99 7.36 -10.79 -5.41
CA ILE A 99 7.40 -11.39 -4.07
C ILE A 99 7.31 -10.31 -2.99
N VAL A 100 6.30 -10.37 -2.11
CA VAL A 100 6.08 -9.32 -1.10
C VAL A 100 5.67 -9.85 0.28
N PRO A 101 6.09 -9.21 1.38
CA PRO A 101 5.53 -9.44 2.70
C PRO A 101 4.17 -8.77 2.86
N THR A 102 3.39 -9.28 3.81
CA THR A 102 2.16 -8.65 4.31
C THR A 102 2.43 -7.88 5.60
N TYR A 103 1.89 -6.67 5.70
CA TYR A 103 1.86 -5.84 6.91
C TYR A 103 0.43 -5.54 7.36
N GLY A 104 0.22 -4.51 8.19
CA GLY A 104 -1.13 -4.06 8.57
C GLY A 104 -1.74 -4.75 9.79
N GLY A 105 -1.03 -5.66 10.46
CA GLY A 105 -1.44 -6.19 11.78
C GLY A 105 -2.76 -6.97 11.80
N GLY A 106 -3.27 -7.41 10.65
CA GLY A 106 -4.58 -8.04 10.51
C GLY A 106 -5.58 -7.19 9.73
N GLU A 107 -5.32 -5.92 9.47
CA GLU A 107 -6.24 -5.11 8.67
C GLU A 107 -5.85 -5.11 7.18
N ALA A 108 -6.85 -5.05 6.30
CA ALA A 108 -6.61 -4.86 4.86
C ALA A 108 -5.92 -3.52 4.56
N ALA A 109 -6.23 -2.49 5.36
CA ALA A 109 -5.58 -1.21 5.30
C ALA A 109 -4.11 -1.35 5.74
N GLY A 110 -3.18 -1.18 4.80
CA GLY A 110 -1.75 -1.30 5.08
C GLY A 110 -1.18 -2.72 4.93
N ALA A 111 -1.98 -3.68 4.46
CA ALA A 111 -1.50 -5.03 4.13
C ALA A 111 -0.36 -5.02 3.10
N VAL A 112 -0.47 -4.16 2.07
CA VAL A 112 0.56 -4.00 1.04
C VAL A 112 1.55 -2.91 1.47
N PRO A 113 2.87 -3.17 1.46
CA PRO A 113 3.88 -2.16 1.80
C PRO A 113 3.77 -0.90 0.90
N LYS A 114 3.95 0.29 1.48
CA LYS A 114 3.83 1.57 0.75
C LYS A 114 4.77 1.65 -0.46
N GLN A 115 5.96 1.10 -0.37
CA GLN A 115 6.93 1.04 -1.46
C GLN A 115 6.42 0.18 -2.62
N VAL A 116 5.76 -0.94 -2.33
CA VAL A 116 5.12 -1.80 -3.33
C VAL A 116 3.94 -1.08 -3.98
N ILE A 117 3.13 -0.36 -3.19
CA ILE A 117 2.04 0.47 -3.74
C ILE A 117 2.60 1.53 -4.70
N GLN A 118 3.66 2.24 -4.31
CA GLN A 118 4.31 3.25 -5.16
C GLN A 118 4.88 2.63 -6.44
N PHE A 119 5.58 1.50 -6.32
CA PHE A 119 6.14 0.76 -7.46
C PHE A 119 5.05 0.32 -8.45
N LEU A 120 3.95 -0.25 -7.94
CA LEU A 120 2.81 -0.68 -8.77
C LEU A 120 1.90 0.48 -9.19
N ASN A 121 2.09 1.70 -8.68
CA ASN A 121 1.37 2.88 -9.16
C ASN A 121 1.94 3.42 -10.47
N ASP A 122 3.17 3.07 -10.80
CA ASP A 122 3.74 3.25 -12.13
C ASP A 122 3.04 2.30 -13.14
N PRO A 123 2.39 2.82 -14.19
CA PRO A 123 1.71 2.01 -15.19
C PRO A 123 2.63 1.02 -15.93
N GLN A 124 3.90 1.36 -16.15
CA GLN A 124 4.85 0.48 -16.84
C GLN A 124 5.18 -0.74 -15.99
N ASN A 125 5.46 -0.53 -14.70
CA ASN A 125 5.68 -1.65 -13.78
C ASN A 125 4.41 -2.51 -13.68
N ARG A 126 3.26 -1.86 -13.50
CA ARG A 126 1.97 -2.57 -13.36
C ARG A 126 1.62 -3.42 -14.58
N SER A 127 1.91 -2.97 -15.80
CA SER A 127 1.60 -3.74 -17.02
C SER A 127 2.49 -4.98 -17.19
N LEU A 128 3.62 -5.03 -16.51
CA LEU A 128 4.62 -6.10 -16.61
C LEU A 128 4.51 -7.16 -15.51
N ILE A 129 3.69 -6.96 -14.48
CA ILE A 129 3.45 -8.02 -13.49
C ILE A 129 2.73 -9.21 -14.13
N ARG A 130 3.14 -10.43 -13.77
CA ARG A 130 2.56 -11.70 -14.26
C ARG A 130 1.99 -12.58 -13.16
N GLY A 131 2.43 -12.37 -11.93
CA GLY A 131 1.92 -13.09 -10.76
C GLY A 131 2.46 -12.48 -9.47
N VAL A 132 1.86 -12.85 -8.35
CA VAL A 132 2.31 -12.45 -7.01
C VAL A 132 2.52 -13.67 -6.11
N ILE A 133 3.60 -13.66 -5.34
CA ILE A 133 3.89 -14.60 -4.26
C ILE A 133 3.95 -13.80 -2.96
N THR A 134 3.33 -14.31 -1.92
CA THR A 134 3.13 -13.55 -0.68
C THR A 134 3.79 -14.21 0.51
N ALA A 135 4.55 -13.43 1.28
CA ALA A 135 5.04 -13.82 2.60
C ALA A 135 4.11 -13.29 3.70
N GLY A 136 3.92 -14.08 4.74
CA GLY A 136 3.14 -13.70 5.92
C GLY A 136 3.62 -14.39 7.19
N ASN A 137 2.77 -14.38 8.20
CA ASN A 137 2.90 -15.19 9.41
C ASN A 137 1.52 -15.75 9.74
N THR A 138 1.44 -17.06 9.99
CA THR A 138 0.18 -17.79 10.18
C THR A 138 -0.52 -17.39 11.48
N ASN A 139 0.19 -16.79 12.43
CA ASN A 139 -0.39 -16.19 13.64
C ASN A 139 -1.43 -15.09 13.35
N PHE A 140 -1.47 -14.56 12.12
CA PHE A 140 -2.49 -13.59 11.69
C PHE A 140 -3.79 -14.22 11.18
N GLY A 141 -3.95 -15.55 11.25
CA GLY A 141 -5.18 -16.25 10.92
C GLY A 141 -5.67 -15.94 9.50
N GLU A 142 -6.91 -15.47 9.37
CA GLU A 142 -7.54 -15.10 8.10
C GLU A 142 -6.79 -14.00 7.33
N HIS A 143 -5.94 -13.23 8.02
CA HIS A 143 -5.13 -12.17 7.42
C HIS A 143 -3.73 -12.65 6.99
N PHE A 144 -3.44 -13.94 7.13
CA PHE A 144 -2.23 -14.54 6.59
C PHE A 144 -2.13 -14.27 5.08
N CYS A 145 -1.02 -13.64 4.67
CA CYS A 145 -0.73 -13.29 3.29
C CYS A 145 -1.76 -12.36 2.60
N LEU A 146 -2.46 -11.51 3.36
CA LEU A 146 -3.51 -10.62 2.83
C LEU A 146 -3.05 -9.68 1.70
N ALA A 147 -1.76 -9.36 1.60
CA ALA A 147 -1.22 -8.55 0.50
C ALA A 147 -1.43 -9.20 -0.88
N GLY A 148 -1.37 -10.53 -0.94
CA GLY A 148 -1.50 -11.31 -2.19
C GLY A 148 -2.84 -11.12 -2.87
N PRO A 149 -3.98 -11.45 -2.21
CA PRO A 149 -5.31 -11.23 -2.76
C PRO A 149 -5.58 -9.78 -3.16
N ILE A 150 -5.04 -8.80 -2.43
CA ILE A 150 -5.20 -7.37 -2.75
C ILE A 150 -4.48 -7.05 -4.07
N ILE A 151 -3.23 -7.46 -4.22
CA ILE A 151 -2.44 -7.23 -5.44
C ILE A 151 -3.03 -8.00 -6.62
N SER A 152 -3.38 -9.28 -6.41
CA SER A 152 -3.96 -10.16 -7.42
C SER A 152 -5.23 -9.56 -8.02
N ARG A 153 -6.19 -9.15 -7.17
CA ARG A 153 -7.44 -8.50 -7.64
C ARG A 153 -7.18 -7.18 -8.36
N LYS A 154 -6.30 -6.33 -7.81
CA LYS A 154 -6.02 -5.01 -8.38
C LYS A 154 -5.29 -5.07 -9.72
N CYS A 155 -4.34 -5.99 -9.85
CA CYS A 155 -3.49 -6.12 -11.05
C CYS A 155 -3.99 -7.19 -12.02
N ARG A 156 -5.03 -7.96 -11.65
CA ARG A 156 -5.60 -9.06 -12.45
C ARG A 156 -4.57 -10.13 -12.81
N VAL A 157 -3.74 -10.50 -11.84
CA VAL A 157 -2.72 -11.56 -11.96
C VAL A 157 -2.94 -12.64 -10.91
N PRO A 158 -2.55 -13.90 -11.16
CA PRO A 158 -2.68 -14.97 -10.17
C PRO A 158 -1.81 -14.73 -8.93
N GLU A 159 -2.31 -15.16 -7.77
CA GLU A 159 -1.47 -15.42 -6.60
C GLU A 159 -0.90 -16.84 -6.74
N LEU A 160 0.42 -16.93 -6.93
CA LEU A 160 1.09 -18.16 -7.31
C LEU A 160 1.48 -19.02 -6.10
N PHE A 161 1.80 -18.40 -4.97
CA PHE A 161 2.26 -19.11 -3.78
C PHE A 161 2.17 -18.24 -2.52
N ARG A 162 2.07 -18.88 -1.35
CA ARG A 162 2.12 -18.24 -0.02
C ARG A 162 3.13 -18.96 0.86
N PHE A 163 3.92 -18.22 1.62
CA PHE A 163 4.89 -18.79 2.57
C PHE A 163 4.99 -17.97 3.85
N GLU A 164 5.60 -18.57 4.88
CA GLU A 164 5.73 -17.95 6.20
C GLU A 164 7.16 -17.46 6.45
N LEU A 165 7.29 -16.22 6.95
CA LEU A 165 8.54 -15.60 7.40
C LEU A 165 9.70 -15.72 6.39
N LEU A 166 10.66 -16.59 6.69
CA LEU A 166 11.87 -16.85 5.91
C LEU A 166 11.67 -17.92 4.84
N GLY A 167 10.51 -18.60 4.84
CA GLY A 167 10.21 -19.79 4.07
C GLY A 167 11.01 -21.02 4.52
N THR A 168 10.40 -22.18 4.40
CA THR A 168 11.03 -23.49 4.61
C THR A 168 11.80 -23.94 3.37
N GLN A 169 12.58 -25.01 3.49
CA GLN A 169 13.21 -25.63 2.31
C GLN A 169 12.17 -26.14 1.31
N ARG A 170 11.04 -26.64 1.80
CA ARG A 170 9.91 -27.07 0.96
C ARG A 170 9.32 -25.89 0.18
N ASP A 171 9.21 -24.72 0.79
CA ASP A 171 8.72 -23.52 0.10
C ASP A 171 9.68 -23.09 -1.00
N VAL A 172 10.99 -23.14 -0.75
CA VAL A 172 12.02 -22.84 -1.75
C VAL A 172 11.89 -23.79 -2.95
N THR A 173 11.80 -25.10 -2.73
CA THR A 173 11.64 -26.08 -3.81
C THR A 173 10.36 -25.83 -4.61
N GLN A 174 9.22 -25.68 -3.93
CA GLN A 174 7.92 -25.46 -4.60
C GLN A 174 7.90 -24.17 -5.41
N VAL A 175 8.47 -23.07 -4.88
CA VAL A 175 8.52 -21.79 -5.61
C VAL A 175 9.47 -21.88 -6.80
N ARG A 176 10.66 -22.49 -6.67
CA ARG A 176 11.59 -22.65 -7.80
C ARG A 176 10.96 -23.44 -8.95
N GLU A 177 10.38 -24.60 -8.63
CA GLU A 177 9.71 -25.42 -9.64
C GLU A 177 8.46 -24.76 -10.21
N GLY A 178 7.67 -24.10 -9.35
CA GLY A 178 6.47 -23.38 -9.75
C GLY A 178 6.79 -22.24 -10.72
N LEU A 179 7.82 -21.44 -10.43
CA LEU A 179 8.29 -20.38 -11.32
C LEU A 179 8.81 -20.96 -12.64
N ALA A 180 9.59 -22.05 -12.62
CA ALA A 180 10.09 -22.68 -13.84
C ALA A 180 8.94 -23.15 -14.75
N ARG A 181 7.92 -23.81 -14.19
CA ARG A 181 6.71 -24.21 -14.94
C ARG A 181 5.91 -23.01 -15.43
N PHE A 182 5.74 -21.99 -14.58
CA PHE A 182 5.00 -20.77 -14.91
C PHE A 182 5.57 -20.08 -16.15
N TRP A 183 6.90 -19.91 -16.22
CA TRP A 183 7.55 -19.25 -17.35
C TRP A 183 7.61 -20.07 -18.64
N GLN A 184 7.46 -21.40 -18.57
CA GLN A 184 7.32 -22.25 -19.75
C GLN A 184 5.94 -22.13 -20.41
N GLN A 185 4.92 -21.81 -19.62
CA GLN A 185 3.52 -21.73 -20.07
C GLN A 185 3.05 -20.29 -20.29
N ALA A 186 3.80 -19.31 -19.78
CA ALA A 186 3.51 -17.90 -19.96
C ALA A 186 3.68 -17.51 -21.45
N PRO A 187 2.66 -16.91 -22.08
CA PRO A 187 2.75 -16.42 -23.45
C PRO A 187 3.67 -15.19 -23.57
#